data_AF-X1PV10-F1
#
_entry.id   AF-X1PV10-F1
#
_cell.length_a   1.000
_cell.length_b   1.000
_cell.length_c   1.000
_cell.angle_alpha   90.00
_cell.angle_beta   90.00
_cell.angle_gamma   90.00
#
_symmetry.space_group_name_H-M   'P 1'
#
loop_
_entity.id
_entity.type
_entity.pdbx_description
1 polymer ?
#
loop_
_entity_poly.entity_id
_entity_poly.type
_entity_poly.pdbx_seq_one_letter_code
_entity_poly.pdbx_strand_id
1 'polypeptide(L)' 'GIPLKLADAPGSIRRPAPDLGQHTDEILLEAGYDKARINQLRQKNIVA' A
#
# COMPACT_ATOMS: atom_id res chain seq x y z
N GLY A 1 -10.71 -16.81 8.47
CA GLY A 1 -11.03 -16.44 9.86
C GLY A 1 -9.75 -16.26 10.66
N ILE A 2 -9.80 -15.67 11.84
CA ILE A 2 -8.62 -15.44 12.68
C ILE A 2 -8.55 -16.56 13.73
N PRO A 3 -7.62 -17.51 13.63
CA PRO A 3 -7.60 -18.71 14.49
C PRO A 3 -7.19 -18.41 15.93
N LEU A 4 -6.40 -17.36 16.16
CA LEU A 4 -5.94 -16.94 17.49
C LEU A 4 -6.71 -15.71 17.97
N LYS A 5 -7.35 -15.80 19.14
CA LYS A 5 -8.06 -14.68 19.77
C LYS A 5 -7.25 -14.15 20.95
N LEU A 6 -6.85 -12.89 20.87
CA LEU A 6 -6.17 -12.17 21.95
C LEU A 6 -7.19 -11.32 22.69
N ALA A 7 -7.10 -11.25 24.02
CA ALA A 7 -8.05 -10.48 24.85
C ALA A 7 -7.87 -8.97 24.66
N ASP A 8 -6.62 -8.48 24.73
CA ASP A 8 -6.33 -7.03 24.69
C ASP A 8 -6.13 -6.48 23.27
N ALA A 9 -5.78 -7.34 22.31
CA ALA A 9 -5.49 -6.93 20.93
C ALA A 9 -6.11 -7.91 19.91
N PRO A 10 -7.45 -7.98 19.81
CA PRO A 10 -8.10 -8.88 18.87
C PRO A 10 -7.70 -8.54 17.43
N GLY A 11 -7.28 -9.56 16.68
CA GLY A 11 -7.02 -9.43 15.26
C GLY A 11 -8.29 -9.02 14.51
N SER A 12 -8.14 -8.30 13.39
CA SER A 12 -9.25 -7.90 12.54
C SER A 12 -8.89 -8.04 11.06
N ILE A 13 -9.82 -8.55 10.25
CA ILE A 13 -9.72 -8.48 8.79
C ILE A 13 -10.26 -7.11 8.40
N ARG A 14 -9.37 -6.14 8.18
CA ARG A 14 -9.77 -4.73 8.02
C ARG A 14 -10.09 -4.34 6.58
N ARG A 15 -9.47 -5.00 5.60
CA ARG A 15 -9.53 -4.63 4.18
C ARG A 15 -9.44 -5.90 3.34
N PRO A 16 -10.04 -5.93 2.14
CA PRO A 16 -9.74 -6.96 1.15
C PRO A 16 -8.27 -6.88 0.70
N ALA A 17 -7.83 -7.89 -0.06
CA ALA A 17 -6.53 -7.84 -0.71
C ALA A 17 -6.47 -6.63 -1.66
N PRO A 18 -5.36 -5.87 -1.70
CA PRO A 18 -5.22 -4.77 -2.63
C PRO A 18 -5.00 -5.28 -4.07
N ASP A 19 -5.40 -4.46 -5.03
CA ASP A 19 -5.07 -4.67 -6.45
C ASP A 19 -3.59 -4.33 -6.74
N LEU A 20 -3.09 -4.80 -7.88
CA LEU A 20 -1.73 -4.50 -8.33
C LEU A 20 -1.55 -2.97 -8.46
N GLY A 21 -0.65 -2.41 -7.67
CA GLY A 21 -0.32 -0.99 -7.69
C GLY A 21 -1.28 -0.06 -6.94
N GLN A 22 -2.30 -0.59 -6.24
CA GLN A 22 -3.35 0.22 -5.60
C GLN A 22 -2.82 1.30 -4.64
N HIS A 23 -1.72 1.04 -3.93
CA HIS A 23 -1.15 1.97 -2.95
C HIS A 23 0.25 2.49 -3.37
N THR A 24 0.64 2.31 -4.64
CA THR A 24 1.98 2.72 -5.12
C THR A 24 2.23 4.22 -4.87
N ASP A 25 1.32 5.10 -5.31
CA ASP A 25 1.50 6.54 -5.17
C ASP A 25 1.45 6.99 -3.72
N GLU A 26 0.58 6.39 -2.89
CA GLU A 26 0.48 6.71 -1.46
C GLU A 26 1.81 6.42 -0.76
N ILE A 27 2.39 5.24 -0.98
CA ILE A 27 3.67 4.84 -0.37
C ILE A 27 4.83 5.67 -0.91
N LEU A 28 4.85 6.00 -2.20
CA LEU A 28 5.90 6.85 -2.77
C LEU A 28 5.84 8.28 -2.21
N LEU A 29 4.64 8.84 -2.02
CA LEU A 29 4.44 10.14 -1.39
C LEU A 29 4.90 10.10 0.08
N GLU A 30 4.53 9.07 0.85
CA GLU A 30 4.98 8.89 2.24
C GLU A 30 6.51 8.73 2.33
N ALA A 31 7.12 8.07 1.35
CA ALA A 31 8.57 7.92 1.24
C ALA A 31 9.30 9.21 0.82
N GLY A 32 8.57 10.30 0.55
CA GLY A 32 9.13 11.62 0.24
C GLY A 32 9.35 11.88 -1.24
N TYR A 33 8.79 11.05 -2.14
CA TYR A 33 8.77 11.36 -3.57
C TYR A 33 7.71 12.41 -3.87
N ASP A 34 8.04 13.34 -4.75
CA ASP A 34 7.07 14.29 -5.28
C ASP A 34 6.30 13.70 -6.47
N LYS A 35 5.13 14.27 -6.78
CA LYS A 35 4.28 13.81 -7.88
C LYS A 35 5.00 13.82 -9.24
N ALA A 36 5.92 14.76 -9.44
CA ALA A 36 6.69 14.84 -10.69
C ALA A 36 7.63 13.63 -10.83
N ARG A 37 8.33 13.23 -9.76
CA ARG A 37 9.19 12.04 -9.80
C ARG A 37 8.41 10.75 -9.94
N ILE A 38 7.25 10.62 -9.29
CA ILE A 38 6.37 9.45 -9.43
C ILE A 38 5.92 9.29 -10.89
N ASN A 39 5.54 10.39 -11.55
CA ASN A 39 5.20 10.37 -12.97
C ASN A 39 6.37 9.96 -13.87
N GLN A 40 7.61 10.39 -13.56
CA GLN A 40 8.79 9.92 -14.29
C GLN A 40 9.02 8.42 -14.13
N LEU A 41 8.77 7.86 -12.95
CA LEU A 41 8.91 6.42 -12.70
C LEU A 41 7.84 5.63 -13.46
N ARG A 42 6.59 6.13 -13.52
CA ARG A 42 5.50 5.57 -14.32
C ARG A 42 5.85 5.57 -15.82
N GLN A 43 6.36 6.69 -16.34
CA GLN A 43 6.79 6.80 -17.74
C GLN A 43 7.93 5.83 -18.10
N LYS A 44 8.79 5.51 -17.13
CA LYS A 44 9.88 4.54 -17.29
C LYS A 44 9.44 3.09 -17.09
N ASN A 45 8.15 2.83 -16.84
CA ASN A 45 7.60 1.52 -16.48
C ASN A 45 8.29 0.88 -15.26
N ILE A 46 8.77 1.70 -14.31
CA ILE A 46 9.41 1.23 -13.07
C ILE A 46 8.36 0.94 -12.00
N VAL A 47 7.24 1.68 -12.04
CA VAL A 47 6.13 1.56 -11.10
C VAL A 47 4.81 1.49 -11.89
N ALA A 48 3.87 0.68 -11.41
CA ALA A 48 2.54 0.46 -11.98
C ALA A 48 1.50 1.42 -11.35
#